data_AF-A0A7Y6UHJ2-F1
#
_entry.id   AF-A0A7Y6UHJ2-F1
#
_cell.length_a   1.000
_cell.length_b   1.000
_cell.length_c   1.000
_cell.angle_alpha   90.00
_cell.angle_beta   90.00
_cell.angle_gamma   90.00
#
_symmetry.space_group_name_H-M   'P 1'
#
loop_
_entity.id
_entity.type
_entity.pdbx_description
1 polymer ?
#
loop_
_entity_poly.entity_id
_entity_poly.type
_entity_poly.pdbx_seq_one_letter_code
_entity_poly.pdbx_strand_id
1 'polypeptide(L)'
;MNPFEQDDTFENRTFEDLALERVDLGRLELTKCVFRRCKLGETRWQRSRLEDCVFEDCDLTRAELMGASLHDVAFKKSKLMGLDFSRVAKRPSMSFEDCNLHYASFVGLMLRKTHFARCAIREANFFETDLTEAKFDDCLFTGTRFEGCTLRGARFPGARDLFVDPARNVVKDMHIPLEAAILLATSFEMRVLGFQPLDGSADD
;
A
#
# COMPACT_ATOMS: atom_id res chain seq x y z
N MET A 1 1.43 23.67 -17.29
CA MET A 1 2.09 23.19 -18.53
C MET A 1 2.62 21.80 -18.24
N ASN A 2 2.39 20.83 -19.13
CA ASN A 2 2.84 19.45 -18.94
C ASN A 2 4.34 19.34 -19.35
N PRO A 3 5.28 19.10 -18.42
CA PRO A 3 6.71 19.02 -18.77
C PRO A 3 7.09 17.70 -19.47
N PHE A 4 6.17 16.75 -19.60
CA PHE A 4 6.41 15.40 -20.13
C PHE A 4 6.06 15.24 -21.62
N GLU A 5 5.81 16.35 -22.35
CA GLU A 5 5.45 16.30 -23.78
C GLU A 5 6.65 16.20 -24.72
N GLN A 6 7.83 16.66 -24.27
CA GLN A 6 9.01 16.81 -25.14
C GLN A 6 10.08 15.76 -24.85
N ASP A 7 10.21 15.36 -23.59
CA ASP A 7 11.21 14.41 -23.12
C ASP A 7 10.51 13.24 -22.43
N ASP A 8 11.07 12.04 -22.59
CA ASP A 8 10.62 10.82 -21.91
C ASP A 8 11.53 10.45 -20.73
N THR A 9 12.74 11.04 -20.66
CA THR A 9 13.78 10.67 -19.70
C THR A 9 14.12 11.86 -18.79
N PHE A 10 14.04 11.65 -17.48
CA PHE A 10 14.35 12.68 -16.50
C PHE A 10 15.21 12.13 -15.36
N GLU A 11 16.24 12.88 -14.99
CA GLU A 11 17.14 12.55 -13.88
C GLU A 11 17.28 13.72 -12.91
N ASN A 12 17.21 13.45 -11.60
CA ASN A 12 17.44 14.44 -10.53
C ASN A 12 16.53 15.68 -10.64
N ARG A 13 15.27 15.50 -11.07
CA ARG A 13 14.30 16.58 -11.25
C ARG A 13 13.30 16.63 -10.11
N THR A 14 12.89 17.84 -9.73
CA THR A 14 11.73 18.06 -8.87
C THR A 14 10.61 18.67 -9.70
N PHE A 15 9.43 18.09 -9.59
CA PHE A 15 8.18 18.54 -10.18
C PHE A 15 7.24 18.96 -9.04
N GLU A 16 6.89 20.24 -8.97
CA GLU A 16 6.04 20.77 -7.89
C GLU A 16 4.74 21.35 -8.43
N ASP A 17 3.66 21.15 -7.68
CA ASP A 17 2.36 21.80 -7.89
C ASP A 17 1.76 21.60 -9.29
N LEU A 18 2.07 20.45 -9.92
CA LEU A 18 1.56 20.12 -11.24
C LEU A 18 0.13 19.55 -11.14
N ALA A 19 -0.76 20.05 -12.00
CA ALA A 19 -2.06 19.46 -12.27
C ALA A 19 -1.99 18.66 -13.57
N LEU A 20 -1.93 17.33 -13.45
CA LEU A 20 -1.73 16.38 -14.54
C LEU A 20 -2.79 15.28 -14.52
N GLU A 21 -3.96 15.56 -13.95
CA GLU A 21 -5.04 14.59 -13.91
C GLU A 21 -5.33 14.03 -15.31
N ARG A 22 -5.42 12.70 -15.43
CA ARG A 22 -5.72 11.97 -16.67
C ARG A 22 -4.66 12.08 -17.77
N VAL A 23 -3.49 12.65 -17.48
CA VAL A 23 -2.38 12.75 -18.44
C VAL A 23 -1.75 11.37 -18.69
N ASP A 24 -1.30 11.17 -19.93
CA ASP A 24 -0.46 10.04 -20.31
C ASP A 24 0.99 10.30 -19.90
N LEU A 25 1.48 9.49 -18.96
CA LEU A 25 2.83 9.49 -18.42
C LEU A 25 3.49 8.12 -18.71
N GLY A 26 3.04 7.43 -19.76
CA GLY A 26 3.54 6.14 -20.17
C GLY A 26 4.95 6.21 -20.75
N ARG A 27 5.72 5.15 -20.54
CA ARG A 27 7.10 4.97 -21.04
C ARG A 27 8.10 6.03 -20.57
N LEU A 28 7.78 6.77 -19.52
CA LEU A 28 8.75 7.67 -18.90
C LEU A 28 9.85 6.87 -18.20
N GLU A 29 11.09 7.36 -18.31
CA GLU A 29 12.24 6.90 -17.55
C GLU A 29 12.59 7.99 -16.52
N LEU A 30 12.27 7.73 -15.25
CA LEU A 30 12.44 8.67 -14.16
C LEU A 30 13.43 8.10 -13.16
N THR A 31 14.54 8.82 -12.95
CA THR A 31 15.57 8.44 -11.98
C THR A 31 15.79 9.58 -11.01
N LYS A 32 15.73 9.29 -9.69
CA LYS A 32 15.94 10.28 -8.62
C LYS A 32 15.04 11.51 -8.75
N CYS A 33 13.82 11.31 -9.24
CA CYS A 33 12.86 12.38 -9.43
C CYS A 33 11.93 12.52 -8.22
N VAL A 34 11.54 13.74 -7.91
CA VAL A 34 10.61 14.06 -6.82
C VAL A 34 9.37 14.75 -7.37
N PHE A 35 8.20 14.23 -7.03
CA PHE A 35 6.92 14.87 -7.27
C PHE A 35 6.41 15.42 -5.93
N ARG A 36 6.14 16.73 -5.83
CA ARG A 36 5.58 17.36 -4.64
C ARG A 36 4.27 18.05 -4.95
N ARG A 37 3.23 17.78 -4.15
CA ARG A 37 1.93 18.47 -4.27
C ARG A 37 1.30 18.37 -5.67
N CYS A 38 1.60 17.27 -6.38
CA CYS A 38 1.11 17.04 -7.73
C CYS A 38 -0.25 16.33 -7.70
N LYS A 39 -1.17 16.77 -8.57
CA LYS A 39 -2.42 16.07 -8.84
C LYS A 39 -2.21 15.15 -10.04
N LEU A 40 -2.15 13.86 -9.76
CA LEU A 40 -1.84 12.78 -10.69
C LEU A 40 -3.01 11.78 -10.78
N GLY A 41 -4.22 12.20 -10.38
CA GLY A 41 -5.41 11.35 -10.40
C GLY A 41 -5.70 10.85 -11.80
N GLU A 42 -5.99 9.55 -11.93
CA GLU A 42 -6.27 8.89 -13.22
C GLU A 42 -5.14 9.01 -14.26
N THR A 43 -3.91 9.35 -13.85
CA THR A 43 -2.75 9.33 -14.77
C THR A 43 -2.41 7.93 -15.23
N ARG A 44 -1.76 7.83 -16.38
CA ARG A 44 -1.47 6.57 -17.06
C ARG A 44 0.04 6.37 -17.19
N TRP A 45 0.61 5.40 -16.47
CA TRP A 45 2.06 5.17 -16.35
C TRP A 45 2.51 3.89 -17.07
N GLN A 46 1.86 3.55 -18.19
CA GLN A 46 2.08 2.24 -18.78
C GLN A 46 3.53 2.08 -19.22
N ARG A 47 4.18 1.02 -18.74
CA ARG A 47 5.58 0.69 -19.01
C ARG A 47 6.60 1.76 -18.60
N SER A 48 6.24 2.70 -17.72
CA SER A 48 7.21 3.67 -17.19
C SER A 48 8.16 2.99 -16.21
N ARG A 49 9.41 3.45 -16.17
CA ARG A 49 10.45 3.02 -15.23
C ARG A 49 10.68 4.14 -14.22
N LEU A 50 10.48 3.83 -12.94
CA LEU A 50 10.74 4.75 -11.84
C LEU A 50 11.79 4.14 -10.93
N GLU A 51 12.90 4.85 -10.76
CA GLU A 51 14.05 4.47 -9.95
C GLU A 51 14.38 5.60 -8.98
N ASP A 52 14.51 5.30 -7.69
CA ASP A 52 14.80 6.27 -6.61
C ASP A 52 13.83 7.48 -6.60
N CYS A 53 12.57 7.27 -6.96
CA CYS A 53 11.59 8.34 -7.07
C CYS A 53 10.79 8.56 -5.78
N VAL A 54 10.39 9.81 -5.52
CA VAL A 54 9.57 10.16 -4.35
C VAL A 54 8.30 10.89 -4.78
N PHE A 55 7.16 10.43 -4.30
CA PHE A 55 5.88 11.13 -4.40
C PHE A 55 5.49 11.64 -3.02
N GLU A 56 5.54 12.96 -2.82
CA GLU A 56 5.26 13.64 -1.57
C GLU A 56 4.01 14.51 -1.70
N ASP A 57 3.02 14.28 -0.84
CA ASP A 57 1.78 15.05 -0.81
C ASP A 57 1.05 15.05 -2.17
N CYS A 58 1.07 13.90 -2.87
CA CYS A 58 0.49 13.77 -4.20
C CYS A 58 -0.86 13.04 -4.16
N ASP A 59 -1.70 13.32 -5.16
CA ASP A 59 -2.93 12.56 -5.40
C ASP A 59 -2.76 11.65 -6.61
N LEU A 60 -2.57 10.35 -6.40
CA LEU A 60 -2.51 9.32 -7.45
C LEU A 60 -3.78 8.47 -7.47
N THR A 61 -4.91 8.99 -6.98
CA THR A 61 -6.18 8.24 -6.94
C THR A 61 -6.52 7.67 -8.31
N ARG A 62 -6.73 6.35 -8.38
CA ARG A 62 -7.03 5.59 -9.61
C ARG A 62 -6.02 5.76 -10.76
N ALA A 63 -4.77 6.15 -10.49
CA ALA A 63 -3.74 6.10 -11.53
C ALA A 63 -3.48 4.66 -12.00
N GLU A 64 -3.10 4.50 -13.26
CA GLU A 64 -2.88 3.20 -13.90
C GLU A 64 -1.39 2.91 -14.04
N LEU A 65 -0.92 1.81 -13.43
CA LEU A 65 0.50 1.45 -13.40
C LEU A 65 0.83 0.22 -14.27
N MET A 66 0.05 -0.04 -15.33
CA MET A 66 0.17 -1.29 -16.10
C MET A 66 1.56 -1.46 -16.72
N GLY A 67 2.29 -2.48 -16.27
CA GLY A 67 3.64 -2.79 -16.71
C GLY A 67 4.71 -1.81 -16.22
N ALA A 68 4.39 -0.89 -15.32
CA ALA A 68 5.39 0.01 -14.74
C ALA A 68 6.38 -0.78 -13.88
N SER A 69 7.64 -0.32 -13.86
CA SER A 69 8.68 -0.84 -12.97
C SER A 69 8.96 0.18 -11.88
N LEU A 70 8.83 -0.23 -10.63
CA LEU A 70 9.03 0.61 -9.45
C LEU A 70 10.22 0.06 -8.64
N HIS A 71 11.34 0.78 -8.65
CA HIS A 71 12.53 0.46 -7.88
C HIS A 71 12.84 1.60 -6.93
N ASP A 72 12.85 1.32 -5.63
CA ASP A 72 13.10 2.27 -4.56
C ASP A 72 12.20 3.51 -4.62
N VAL A 73 10.90 3.29 -4.88
CA VAL A 73 9.89 4.35 -4.98
C VAL A 73 9.24 4.60 -3.61
N ALA A 74 9.30 5.82 -3.11
CA ALA A 74 8.68 6.20 -1.84
C ALA A 74 7.42 7.05 -2.05
N PHE A 75 6.32 6.65 -1.42
CA PHE A 75 5.10 7.43 -1.33
C PHE A 75 4.97 8.01 0.08
N LYS A 76 4.81 9.33 0.18
CA LYS A 76 4.73 10.06 1.45
C LYS A 76 3.52 10.97 1.43
N LYS A 77 2.68 10.90 2.48
CA LYS A 77 1.51 11.77 2.66
C LYS A 77 0.57 11.79 1.44
N SER A 78 0.53 10.71 0.67
CA SER A 78 -0.10 10.68 -0.65
C SER A 78 -1.40 9.89 -0.65
N LYS A 79 -2.32 10.29 -1.54
CA LYS A 79 -3.57 9.56 -1.78
C LYS A 79 -3.36 8.55 -2.90
N LEU A 80 -3.51 7.27 -2.57
CA LEU A 80 -3.25 6.13 -3.46
C LEU A 80 -4.52 5.25 -3.58
N MET A 81 -5.69 5.87 -3.44
CA MET A 81 -6.96 5.16 -3.35
C MET A 81 -7.30 4.46 -4.67
N GLY A 82 -7.68 3.19 -4.59
CA GLY A 82 -8.08 2.38 -5.74
C GLY A 82 -6.95 2.06 -6.72
N LEU A 83 -5.68 2.22 -6.32
CA LEU A 83 -4.54 1.93 -7.18
C LEU A 83 -4.33 0.41 -7.32
N ASP A 84 -4.21 -0.09 -8.55
CA ASP A 84 -3.94 -1.51 -8.83
C ASP A 84 -2.44 -1.74 -9.06
N PHE A 85 -1.69 -1.95 -7.98
CA PHE A 85 -0.27 -2.31 -8.04
C PHE A 85 -0.05 -3.73 -8.60
N SER A 86 -1.06 -4.61 -8.63
CA SER A 86 -0.89 -5.99 -9.15
C SER A 86 -0.41 -6.04 -10.61
N ARG A 87 -0.51 -4.92 -11.33
CA ARG A 87 -0.10 -4.77 -12.73
C ARG A 87 1.31 -4.24 -12.92
N VAL A 88 2.04 -3.93 -11.86
CA VAL A 88 3.47 -3.54 -11.94
C VAL A 88 4.37 -4.78 -12.08
N ALA A 89 5.68 -4.57 -12.26
CA ALA A 89 6.65 -5.64 -12.19
C ALA A 89 6.53 -6.44 -10.87
N LYS A 90 6.67 -7.77 -10.92
CA LYS A 90 6.37 -8.69 -9.80
C LYS A 90 7.13 -8.43 -8.49
N ARG A 91 8.33 -7.82 -8.57
CA ARG A 91 9.24 -7.56 -7.44
C ARG A 91 9.54 -6.06 -7.33
N PRO A 92 8.53 -5.21 -7.05
CA PRO A 92 8.78 -3.80 -6.88
C PRO A 92 9.51 -3.56 -5.56
N SER A 93 10.28 -2.47 -5.48
CA SER A 93 10.79 -1.94 -4.21
C SER A 93 10.10 -0.61 -3.95
N MET A 94 9.32 -0.57 -2.86
CA MET A 94 8.48 0.57 -2.52
C MET A 94 8.42 0.78 -1.01
N SER A 95 8.07 1.99 -0.58
CA SER A 95 7.69 2.31 0.79
C SER A 95 6.52 3.28 0.84
N PHE A 96 5.74 3.21 1.91
CA PHE A 96 4.54 4.02 2.11
C PHE A 96 4.57 4.65 3.50
N GLU A 97 4.45 5.97 3.57
CA GLU A 97 4.43 6.72 4.82
C GLU A 97 3.26 7.72 4.80
N ASP A 98 2.42 7.70 5.83
CA ASP A 98 1.25 8.60 5.96
C ASP A 98 0.31 8.55 4.72
N CYS A 99 0.19 7.38 4.08
CA CYS A 99 -0.57 7.24 2.84
C CYS A 99 -2.00 6.74 3.06
N ASN A 100 -2.90 7.15 2.17
CA ASN A 100 -4.23 6.55 2.06
C ASN A 100 -4.22 5.48 0.95
N LEU A 101 -4.32 4.22 1.35
CA LEU A 101 -4.28 3.03 0.50
C LEU A 101 -5.65 2.34 0.41
N HIS A 102 -6.74 3.06 0.67
CA HIS A 102 -8.08 2.46 0.57
C HIS A 102 -8.30 1.86 -0.83
N TYR A 103 -8.82 0.63 -0.88
CA TYR A 103 -9.12 -0.09 -2.12
C TYR A 103 -7.91 -0.40 -3.00
N ALA A 104 -6.68 -0.24 -2.50
CA ALA A 104 -5.48 -0.58 -3.26
C ALA A 104 -5.34 -2.11 -3.42
N SER A 105 -4.79 -2.54 -4.54
CA SER A 105 -4.57 -3.96 -4.85
C SER A 105 -3.08 -4.24 -5.00
N PHE A 106 -2.57 -5.19 -4.22
CA PHE A 106 -1.18 -5.66 -4.21
C PHE A 106 -1.07 -7.14 -4.64
N VAL A 107 -2.11 -7.65 -5.30
CA VAL A 107 -2.31 -9.08 -5.57
C VAL A 107 -1.08 -9.70 -6.22
N GLY A 108 -0.61 -10.79 -5.62
CA GLY A 108 0.50 -11.58 -6.13
C GLY A 108 1.88 -10.93 -6.02
N LEU A 109 2.03 -9.69 -5.55
CA LEU A 109 3.34 -9.03 -5.55
C LEU A 109 4.31 -9.65 -4.54
N MET A 110 5.61 -9.44 -4.78
CA MET A 110 6.67 -9.77 -3.83
C MET A 110 7.14 -8.50 -3.13
N LEU A 111 6.52 -8.20 -1.98
CA LEU A 111 6.73 -7.00 -1.16
C LEU A 111 7.53 -7.35 0.10
N ARG A 112 8.60 -8.13 -0.07
CA ARG A 112 9.45 -8.55 1.04
C ARG A 112 10.12 -7.33 1.65
N LYS A 113 10.11 -7.23 2.98
CA LYS A 113 10.71 -6.11 3.73
C LYS A 113 10.12 -4.73 3.40
N THR A 114 9.00 -4.67 2.69
CA THR A 114 8.30 -3.41 2.41
C THR A 114 7.82 -2.78 3.70
N HIS A 115 7.93 -1.46 3.78
CA HIS A 115 7.52 -0.68 4.94
C HIS A 115 6.28 0.15 4.63
N PHE A 116 5.25 -0.06 5.44
CA PHE A 116 4.05 0.76 5.53
C PHE A 116 4.05 1.42 6.91
N ALA A 117 4.06 2.74 6.97
CA ALA A 117 4.04 3.50 8.21
C ALA A 117 2.84 4.45 8.22
N ARG A 118 2.04 4.40 9.28
CA ARG A 118 0.90 5.32 9.52
C ARG A 118 -0.06 5.40 8.34
N CYS A 119 -0.29 4.26 7.67
CA CYS A 119 -1.14 4.19 6.49
C CYS A 119 -2.58 3.80 6.87
N ALA A 120 -3.55 4.37 6.15
CA ALA A 120 -4.94 3.94 6.20
C ALA A 120 -5.20 2.91 5.09
N ILE A 121 -5.54 1.68 5.46
CA ILE A 121 -5.59 0.50 4.58
C ILE A 121 -6.97 -0.17 4.74
N ARG A 122 -7.99 0.42 4.12
CA ARG A 122 -9.36 -0.11 4.11
C ARG A 122 -9.68 -0.81 2.80
N GLU A 123 -10.25 -2.00 2.88
CA GLU A 123 -10.70 -2.80 1.73
C GLU A 123 -9.59 -3.00 0.68
N ALA A 124 -8.33 -3.02 1.14
CA ALA A 124 -7.20 -3.30 0.29
C ALA A 124 -7.06 -4.82 0.08
N ASN A 125 -6.44 -5.22 -1.02
CA ASN A 125 -6.32 -6.62 -1.41
C ASN A 125 -4.84 -7.06 -1.49
N PHE A 126 -4.41 -7.91 -0.56
CA PHE A 126 -3.09 -8.54 -0.54
C PHE A 126 -3.13 -10.02 -0.96
N PHE A 127 -4.17 -10.46 -1.69
CA PHE A 127 -4.31 -11.85 -2.10
C PHE A 127 -3.03 -12.38 -2.79
N GLU A 128 -2.52 -13.53 -2.32
CA GLU A 128 -1.29 -14.17 -2.81
C GLU A 128 -0.02 -13.29 -2.77
N THR A 129 0.02 -12.25 -1.95
CA THR A 129 1.19 -11.38 -1.80
C THR A 129 2.23 -11.99 -0.85
N ASP A 130 3.52 -11.89 -1.23
CA ASP A 130 4.64 -12.23 -0.34
C ASP A 130 5.07 -10.99 0.45
N LEU A 131 4.73 -10.99 1.73
CA LEU A 131 4.98 -9.95 2.73
C LEU A 131 6.05 -10.40 3.74
N THR A 132 6.96 -11.30 3.34
CA THR A 132 8.02 -11.79 4.24
C THR A 132 8.82 -10.61 4.81
N GLU A 133 8.90 -10.53 6.14
CA GLU A 133 9.57 -9.46 6.91
C GLU A 133 9.03 -8.04 6.63
N ALA A 134 7.83 -7.90 6.06
CA ALA A 134 7.19 -6.60 5.89
C ALA A 134 6.84 -5.97 7.24
N LYS A 135 6.82 -4.63 7.29
CA LYS A 135 6.49 -3.86 8.49
C LYS A 135 5.28 -2.97 8.22
N PHE A 136 4.31 -3.02 9.12
CA PHE A 136 3.11 -2.20 9.12
C PHE A 136 3.03 -1.45 10.45
N ASP A 137 3.77 -0.34 10.56
CA ASP A 137 3.85 0.45 11.78
C ASP A 137 2.64 1.39 11.84
N ASP A 138 1.87 1.33 12.92
CA ASP A 138 0.74 2.22 13.20
C ASP A 138 -0.29 2.32 12.05
N CYS A 139 -0.51 1.21 11.34
CA CYS A 139 -1.46 1.13 10.22
C CYS A 139 -2.87 0.77 10.70
N LEU A 140 -3.88 1.37 10.08
CA LEU A 140 -5.29 1.04 10.33
C LEU A 140 -5.79 0.14 9.21
N PHE A 141 -6.24 -1.06 9.56
CA PHE A 141 -6.80 -2.02 8.62
C PHE A 141 -8.32 -2.05 8.73
N THR A 142 -9.09 -2.08 7.67
CA THR A 142 -10.54 -2.34 7.82
C THR A 142 -11.03 -3.09 6.60
N GLY A 143 -11.53 -4.31 6.76
CA GLY A 143 -11.97 -5.14 5.62
C GLY A 143 -10.84 -5.48 4.63
N THR A 144 -9.57 -5.38 5.05
CA THR A 144 -8.42 -5.69 4.20
C THR A 144 -8.26 -7.20 4.08
N ARG A 145 -8.05 -7.68 2.84
CA ARG A 145 -7.95 -9.11 2.54
C ARG A 145 -6.51 -9.59 2.62
N PHE A 146 -6.23 -10.45 3.59
CA PHE A 146 -5.03 -11.28 3.66
C PHE A 146 -5.39 -12.75 3.45
N GLU A 147 -5.14 -13.27 2.25
CA GLU A 147 -5.40 -14.66 1.90
C GLU A 147 -4.34 -15.15 0.93
N GLY A 148 -3.83 -16.37 1.13
CA GLY A 148 -2.74 -16.92 0.33
C GLY A 148 -1.41 -16.17 0.54
N CYS A 149 -1.32 -15.31 1.56
CA CYS A 149 -0.14 -14.48 1.78
C CYS A 149 1.00 -15.26 2.43
N THR A 150 2.23 -14.84 2.15
CA THR A 150 3.39 -15.21 2.97
C THR A 150 3.71 -14.06 3.93
N LEU A 151 3.42 -14.23 5.22
CA LEU A 151 3.58 -13.24 6.28
C LEU A 151 4.72 -13.61 7.26
N ARG A 152 5.67 -14.43 6.81
CA ARG A 152 6.77 -14.90 7.65
C ARG A 152 7.56 -13.71 8.21
N GLY A 153 7.69 -13.63 9.53
CA GLY A 153 8.43 -12.54 10.17
C GLY A 153 7.80 -11.15 10.00
N ALA A 154 6.61 -11.03 9.40
CA ALA A 154 5.93 -9.75 9.24
C ALA A 154 5.57 -9.17 10.61
N ARG A 155 5.60 -7.84 10.73
CA ARG A 155 5.38 -7.13 12.00
C ARG A 155 4.32 -6.06 11.84
N PHE A 156 3.40 -6.00 12.80
CA PHE A 156 2.27 -5.07 12.82
C PHE A 156 2.22 -4.25 14.12
N PRO A 157 3.32 -3.56 14.55
CA PRO A 157 3.30 -2.81 15.79
C PRO A 157 2.34 -1.62 15.68
N GLY A 158 1.50 -1.42 16.70
CA GLY A 158 0.50 -0.35 16.71
C GLY A 158 -0.63 -0.49 15.69
N ALA A 159 -0.66 -1.59 14.92
CA ALA A 159 -1.75 -1.83 13.98
C ALA A 159 -3.08 -2.01 14.71
N ARG A 160 -4.16 -1.55 14.08
CA ARG A 160 -5.53 -1.66 14.58
C ARG A 160 -6.44 -2.32 13.57
N ASP A 161 -7.49 -2.98 14.05
CA ASP A 161 -8.49 -3.65 13.21
C ASP A 161 -7.88 -4.69 12.24
N LEU A 162 -6.71 -5.22 12.61
CA LEU A 162 -5.99 -6.24 11.86
C LEU A 162 -6.66 -7.60 12.06
N PHE A 163 -7.08 -8.21 10.96
CA PHE A 163 -7.51 -9.59 10.92
C PHE A 163 -6.67 -10.39 9.92
N VAL A 164 -6.03 -11.46 10.38
CA VAL A 164 -5.26 -12.40 9.56
C VAL A 164 -5.62 -13.81 10.00
N ASP A 165 -6.24 -14.59 9.12
CA ASP A 165 -6.52 -16.00 9.36
C ASP A 165 -5.24 -16.84 9.15
N PRO A 166 -4.68 -17.48 10.19
CA PRO A 166 -3.51 -18.34 10.07
C PRO A 166 -3.73 -19.58 9.20
N ALA A 167 -4.97 -20.06 9.04
CA ALA A 167 -5.25 -21.24 8.23
C ALA A 167 -5.14 -20.96 6.73
N ARG A 168 -5.25 -19.67 6.33
CA ARG A 168 -5.23 -19.22 4.93
C ARG A 168 -3.91 -18.54 4.54
N ASN A 169 -2.94 -18.46 5.45
CA ASN A 169 -1.71 -17.69 5.27
C ASN A 169 -0.49 -18.38 5.90
N VAL A 170 0.71 -18.09 5.41
CA VAL A 170 1.96 -18.56 6.04
C VAL A 170 2.41 -17.52 7.08
N VAL A 171 2.15 -17.77 8.36
CA VAL A 171 2.32 -16.78 9.45
C VAL A 171 3.46 -17.08 10.43
N LYS A 172 4.38 -17.98 10.09
CA LYS A 172 5.50 -18.34 10.99
C LYS A 172 6.30 -17.09 11.38
N ASP A 173 6.54 -16.90 12.67
CA ASP A 173 7.27 -15.77 13.27
C ASP A 173 6.61 -14.38 13.03
N MET A 174 5.32 -14.36 12.65
CA MET A 174 4.55 -13.12 12.51
C MET A 174 4.27 -12.49 13.88
N HIS A 175 4.40 -11.16 13.97
CA HIS A 175 4.16 -10.39 15.21
C HIS A 175 2.90 -9.54 15.05
N ILE A 176 1.85 -9.86 15.81
CA ILE A 176 0.56 -9.15 15.80
C ILE A 176 0.30 -8.41 17.12
N PRO A 177 -0.49 -7.33 17.11
CA PRO A 177 -0.94 -6.66 18.33
C PRO A 177 -1.91 -7.55 19.12
N LEU A 178 -2.04 -7.29 20.43
CA LEU A 178 -2.95 -8.03 21.32
C LEU A 178 -4.39 -8.01 20.81
N GLU A 179 -4.84 -6.85 20.33
CA GLU A 179 -6.18 -6.65 19.75
C GLU A 179 -6.44 -7.65 18.60
N ALA A 180 -5.49 -7.83 17.69
CA ALA A 180 -5.63 -8.77 16.58
C ALA A 180 -5.72 -10.23 17.04
N ALA A 181 -5.03 -10.60 18.12
CA ALA A 181 -5.14 -11.94 18.71
C ALA A 181 -6.55 -12.17 19.30
N ILE A 182 -7.14 -11.13 19.91
CA ILE A 182 -8.51 -11.17 20.45
C ILE A 182 -9.53 -11.26 19.31
N LEU A 183 -9.38 -10.43 18.27
CA LEU A 183 -10.23 -10.46 17.07
C LEU A 183 -10.18 -11.83 16.39
N LEU A 184 -8.99 -12.44 16.30
CA LEU A 184 -8.84 -13.79 15.77
C LEU A 184 -9.64 -14.81 16.60
N ALA A 185 -9.44 -14.86 17.92
CA ALA A 185 -10.14 -15.82 18.78
C ALA A 185 -11.67 -15.64 18.70
N THR A 186 -12.15 -14.40 18.76
CA THR A 186 -13.59 -14.09 18.70
C THR A 186 -14.22 -14.40 17.34
N SER A 187 -13.46 -14.33 16.23
CA SER A 187 -13.94 -14.76 14.91
C SER A 187 -14.28 -16.26 14.80
N PHE A 188 -13.73 -17.08 15.71
CA PHE A 188 -14.05 -18.50 15.85
C PHE A 188 -15.05 -18.75 16.99
N GLU A 189 -15.83 -17.74 17.38
CA GLU A 189 -16.84 -17.80 18.46
C GLU A 189 -16.25 -18.14 19.84
N MET A 190 -14.92 -18.04 20.00
CA MET A 190 -14.27 -18.26 21.29
C MET A 190 -14.44 -17.04 22.20
N ARG A 191 -14.66 -17.29 23.49
CA ARG A 191 -14.62 -16.24 24.52
C ARG A 191 -13.20 -16.07 25.05
N VAL A 192 -12.68 -14.86 25.03
CA VAL A 192 -11.37 -14.54 25.59
C VAL A 192 -11.53 -14.12 27.05
N LEU A 193 -11.00 -14.90 27.98
CA LEU A 193 -11.06 -14.58 29.41
C LEU A 193 -10.39 -13.23 29.69
N GLY A 194 -11.04 -12.38 30.48
CA GLY A 194 -10.54 -11.04 30.82
C GLY A 194 -10.76 -9.98 29.74
N PHE A 195 -11.32 -10.34 28.59
CA PHE A 195 -11.80 -9.39 27.58
C PHE A 195 -13.33 -9.38 27.57
N GLN A 196 -13.92 -8.21 27.81
CA GLN A 196 -15.33 -7.96 27.56
C GLN A 196 -15.42 -7.08 26.32
N PRO A 197 -16.07 -7.53 25.23
CA PRO A 197 -16.34 -6.64 24.11
C PRO A 197 -17.14 -5.45 24.63
N LEU A 198 -16.80 -4.24 24.18
CA LEU A 198 -17.66 -3.09 24.41
C LEU A 198 -18.99 -3.41 23.72
N ASP A 199 -20.05 -3.63 24.50
CA ASP A 199 -21.38 -3.99 24.00
C ASP A 199 -21.83 -2.98 22.93
N GLY A 200 -21.87 -3.43 21.68
CA GLY A 200 -22.53 -2.74 20.58
C GLY A 200 -24.00 -3.11 20.55
N SER A 201 -24.79 -2.58 21.49
CA SER A 201 -26.25 -2.51 21.37
C SER A 201 -26.82 -1.41 22.28
N ALA A 202 -26.85 -0.19 21.76
CA ALA A 202 -27.85 0.80 22.12
C ALA A 202 -28.45 1.32 20.81
N ASP A 203 -29.18 0.44 20.13
CA ASP A 203 -30.16 0.80 19.10
C ASP A 203 -31.44 0.02 19.42
N ASP A 204 -32.35 0.72 20.10
CA ASP A 204 -33.80 0.47 20.14
C ASP A 204 -34.46 1.48 19.17
#